data_AF-G8QWJ9-F1
#
_entry.id   AF-G8QWJ9-F1
#
_cell.length_a   1.000
_cell.length_b   1.000
_cell.length_c   1.000
_cell.angle_alpha   90.00
_cell.angle_beta   90.00
_cell.angle_gamma   90.00
#
_symmetry.space_group_name_H-M   'P 1'
#
loop_
_entity.id
_entity.type
_entity.pdbx_description
1 polymer ?
#
loop_
_entity_poly.entity_id
_entity_poly.type
_entity_poly.pdbx_seq_one_letter_code
_entity_poly.pdbx_strand_id
1 'polypeptide(L)'
;MAFYTGTGSRLQAGKESSFAQAASPTTLVDLTSESIKVAVEKGDEGSLLGSKTATNRDLLAVTVEGSVSFILRPESAGLILHAALGGEDTCAQVGDSESYTHTIGLCDVNEALPSLTFTIDRKAAIKRYAGCTISALSLDCAAGDYVKGSIDIKGTTEENGTIEEALKSFSIPSYRCTNATFTVNGSTYDITSASLKIDNALESSPRTYASGLYAGRPQHGKRAVTINFEIPYSAEVETLKSSYLTSEENASVQLTFSSPGAGHSITITLSHVAISEVDANVGGTGILSSTVAGEALSVGTEEPITIVITDKISTPYGG
;
A
#
# COMPACT_ATOMS: atom_id res chain seq x y z
N MET A 1 -36.70 -10.83 5.81
CA MET A 1 -35.22 -10.83 5.92
C MET A 1 -34.70 -10.00 4.78
N ALA A 2 -34.06 -8.85 5.06
CA ALA A 2 -33.53 -7.98 4.01
C ALA A 2 -32.12 -8.45 3.64
N PHE A 3 -31.87 -8.61 2.35
CA PHE A 3 -30.54 -8.90 1.81
C PHE A 3 -29.89 -7.59 1.39
N TYR A 4 -28.59 -7.43 1.68
CA TYR A 4 -27.83 -6.24 1.32
C TYR A 4 -26.93 -6.55 0.11
N THR A 5 -26.77 -5.56 -0.77
CA THR A 5 -25.77 -5.57 -1.85
C THR A 5 -24.50 -4.82 -1.41
N GLY A 6 -23.36 -5.06 -2.06
CA GLY A 6 -22.13 -4.29 -1.78
C GLY A 6 -22.15 -2.84 -2.28
N THR A 7 -22.99 -2.52 -3.28
CA THR A 7 -23.07 -1.16 -3.83
C THR A 7 -23.53 -0.16 -2.77
N GLY A 8 -22.74 0.89 -2.52
CA GLY A 8 -23.03 1.89 -1.50
C GLY A 8 -22.38 1.62 -0.15
N SER A 9 -21.62 0.53 0.00
CA SER A 9 -20.65 0.39 1.09
C SER A 9 -19.58 1.47 0.98
N ARG A 10 -19.06 1.93 2.11
CA ARG A 10 -18.06 3.02 2.19
C ARG A 10 -16.89 2.58 3.04
N LEU A 11 -15.68 2.95 2.63
CA LEU A 11 -14.46 2.78 3.40
C LEU A 11 -13.82 4.16 3.59
N GLN A 12 -13.62 4.55 4.84
CA GLN A 12 -12.96 5.80 5.18
C GLN A 12 -11.75 5.50 6.07
N ALA A 13 -10.70 6.31 5.93
CA ALA A 13 -9.49 6.21 6.72
C ALA A 13 -9.25 7.53 7.46
N GLY A 14 -8.72 7.42 8.66
CA GLY A 14 -8.22 8.55 9.46
C GLY A 14 -6.87 8.19 10.04
N LYS A 15 -5.96 9.15 10.11
CA LYS A 15 -4.64 8.94 10.72
C LYS A 15 -4.73 9.04 12.23
N GLU A 16 -4.07 8.14 12.94
CA GLU A 16 -4.02 8.17 14.39
C GLU A 16 -2.91 9.09 14.91
N SER A 17 -3.22 9.90 15.93
CA SER A 17 -2.22 10.69 16.65
C SER A 17 -1.41 9.85 17.64
N SER A 18 -1.93 8.68 18.01
CA SER A 18 -1.29 7.71 18.90
C SER A 18 -1.76 6.31 18.52
N PHE A 19 -0.85 5.34 18.61
CA PHE A 19 -1.16 3.98 18.18
C PHE A 19 -2.39 3.39 18.87
N ALA A 20 -3.27 2.77 18.08
CA ALA A 20 -4.50 2.13 18.52
C ALA A 20 -5.48 3.08 19.23
N GLN A 21 -5.33 4.40 19.03
CA GLN A 21 -6.32 5.40 19.41
C GLN A 21 -7.11 5.80 18.17
N ALA A 22 -8.36 5.36 18.13
CA ALA A 22 -9.18 5.48 16.94
C ALA A 22 -9.41 6.95 16.55
N ALA A 23 -9.04 7.29 15.32
CA ALA A 23 -9.18 8.62 14.76
C ALA A 23 -10.52 8.83 14.04
N SER A 24 -10.87 10.09 13.83
CA SER A 24 -11.98 10.47 12.94
C SER A 24 -11.55 10.29 11.48
N PRO A 25 -12.44 9.82 10.59
CA PRO A 25 -12.09 9.65 9.19
C PRO A 25 -11.87 11.00 8.51
N THR A 26 -10.78 11.12 7.75
CA THR A 26 -10.41 12.32 6.96
C THR A 26 -10.39 12.05 5.47
N THR A 27 -10.30 10.78 5.08
CA THR A 27 -10.06 10.35 3.71
C THR A 27 -11.06 9.27 3.30
N LEU A 28 -11.65 9.39 2.11
CA LEU A 28 -12.47 8.35 1.50
C LEU A 28 -11.59 7.45 0.63
N VAL A 29 -11.76 6.13 0.71
CA VAL A 29 -11.03 5.15 -0.11
C VAL A 29 -11.98 4.52 -1.13
N ASP A 30 -11.59 4.52 -2.41
CA ASP A 30 -12.42 4.02 -3.53
C ASP A 30 -12.37 2.50 -3.57
N LEU A 31 -13.04 1.86 -2.61
CA LEU A 31 -12.94 0.41 -2.37
C LEU A 31 -13.56 -0.39 -3.53
N THR A 32 -12.87 -1.45 -3.93
CA THR A 32 -13.38 -2.48 -4.84
C THR A 32 -13.66 -3.78 -4.10
N SER A 33 -12.90 -4.07 -3.04
CA SER A 33 -13.14 -5.16 -2.11
C SER A 33 -12.49 -4.89 -0.75
N GLU A 34 -13.00 -5.53 0.29
CA GLU A 34 -12.38 -5.55 1.62
C GLU A 34 -12.58 -6.92 2.28
N SER A 35 -11.61 -7.34 3.09
CA SER A 35 -11.63 -8.62 3.82
C SER A 35 -11.26 -8.46 5.30
N ILE A 36 -11.39 -7.25 5.85
CA ILE A 36 -10.94 -6.90 7.20
C ILE A 36 -11.80 -7.64 8.23
N LYS A 37 -11.15 -8.39 9.11
CA LYS A 37 -11.83 -9.21 10.12
C LYS A 37 -11.08 -9.21 11.44
N VAL A 38 -11.82 -9.43 12.51
CA VAL A 38 -11.26 -9.77 13.83
C VAL A 38 -10.89 -11.24 13.84
N ALA A 39 -9.64 -11.53 14.18
CA ALA A 39 -9.17 -12.86 14.52
C ALA A 39 -9.05 -12.98 16.05
N VAL A 40 -9.49 -14.12 16.58
CA VAL A 40 -9.45 -14.41 18.02
C VAL A 40 -8.78 -15.75 18.26
N GLU A 41 -7.95 -15.80 19.29
CA GLU A 41 -7.31 -17.03 19.76
C GLU A 41 -8.01 -17.46 21.03
N LYS A 42 -8.45 -18.72 21.08
CA LYS A 42 -9.07 -19.29 22.27
C LYS A 42 -8.24 -20.47 22.77
N GLY A 43 -7.83 -20.41 24.03
CA GLY A 43 -7.06 -21.46 24.68
C GLY A 43 -7.92 -22.31 25.60
N ASP A 44 -7.51 -23.56 25.79
CA ASP A 44 -8.02 -24.43 26.84
C ASP A 44 -7.11 -24.30 28.07
N GLU A 45 -7.71 -24.27 29.26
CA GLU A 45 -7.02 -24.26 30.55
C GLU A 45 -6.18 -25.54 30.76
N GLY A 46 -6.44 -26.60 29.98
CA GLY A 46 -5.66 -27.84 30.02
C GLY A 46 -5.93 -28.68 31.25
N SER A 47 -7.11 -28.51 31.85
CA SER A 47 -7.51 -29.21 33.07
C SER A 47 -7.53 -30.74 32.85
N LEU A 48 -6.74 -31.45 33.67
CA LEU A 48 -6.66 -32.92 33.69
C LEU A 48 -7.78 -33.58 34.52
N LEU A 49 -8.71 -32.78 35.06
CA LEU A 49 -9.90 -33.30 35.72
C LEU A 49 -10.67 -34.18 34.73
N GLY A 50 -11.38 -35.21 35.23
CA GLY A 50 -12.03 -36.27 34.45
C GLY A 50 -13.20 -35.82 33.57
N SER A 51 -13.00 -34.78 32.77
CA SER A 51 -13.89 -34.31 31.75
C SER A 51 -13.63 -35.08 30.45
N LYS A 52 -14.71 -35.28 29.68
CA LYS A 52 -14.63 -35.93 28.37
C LYS A 52 -14.15 -34.97 27.27
N THR A 53 -14.17 -33.66 27.54
CA THR A 53 -13.77 -32.57 26.63
C THR A 53 -13.25 -31.36 27.41
N ALA A 54 -12.67 -30.37 26.72
CA ALA A 54 -12.32 -29.06 27.28
C ALA A 54 -13.46 -28.49 28.16
N THR A 55 -13.15 -28.07 29.38
CA THR A 55 -14.16 -27.55 30.33
C THR A 55 -14.50 -26.10 30.04
N ASN A 56 -13.52 -25.32 29.56
CA ASN A 56 -13.68 -23.93 29.16
C ASN A 56 -12.76 -23.60 27.97
N ARG A 57 -13.06 -22.51 27.25
CA ARG A 57 -12.18 -21.91 26.25
C ARG A 57 -12.14 -20.40 26.42
N ASP A 58 -11.03 -19.93 26.98
CA ASP A 58 -10.83 -18.51 27.27
C ASP A 58 -10.24 -17.78 26.07
N LEU A 59 -10.60 -16.49 25.94
CA LEU A 59 -10.05 -15.61 24.93
C LEU A 59 -8.62 -15.21 25.33
N LEU A 60 -7.65 -15.61 24.52
CA LEU A 60 -6.22 -15.33 24.75
C LEU A 60 -5.68 -14.21 23.84
N ALA A 61 -6.39 -13.93 22.73
CA ALA A 61 -6.00 -12.94 21.73
C ALA A 61 -7.19 -12.26 21.09
N VAL A 62 -6.99 -11.00 20.74
CA VAL A 62 -7.72 -10.35 19.66
C VAL A 62 -6.73 -9.64 18.74
N THR A 63 -6.83 -9.88 17.44
CA THR A 63 -6.12 -9.16 16.39
C THR A 63 -7.09 -8.78 15.28
N VAL A 64 -6.74 -7.77 14.48
CA VAL A 64 -7.47 -7.41 13.27
C VAL A 64 -6.54 -7.59 12.08
N GLU A 65 -6.99 -8.30 11.06
CA GLU A 65 -6.20 -8.54 9.86
C GLU A 65 -7.11 -8.56 8.64
N GLY A 66 -6.53 -8.28 7.49
CA GLY A 66 -7.21 -8.40 6.21
C GLY A 66 -6.60 -7.48 5.17
N SER A 67 -7.29 -7.37 4.06
CA SER A 67 -6.85 -6.59 2.92
C SER A 67 -7.96 -5.69 2.39
N VAL A 68 -7.54 -4.62 1.72
CA VAL A 68 -8.42 -3.71 1.00
C VAL A 68 -7.89 -3.55 -0.41
N SER A 69 -8.72 -3.78 -1.41
CA SER A 69 -8.43 -3.42 -2.80
C SER A 69 -9.20 -2.14 -3.15
N PHE A 70 -8.56 -1.24 -3.90
CA PHE A 70 -9.10 0.07 -4.23
C PHE A 70 -8.60 0.58 -5.58
N ILE A 71 -9.28 1.61 -6.10
CA ILE A 71 -8.77 2.42 -7.22
C ILE A 71 -8.02 3.62 -6.62
N LEU A 72 -6.80 3.86 -7.06
CA LEU A 72 -5.98 4.95 -6.51
C LEU A 72 -6.54 6.31 -6.96
N ARG A 73 -6.97 7.11 -5.98
CA ARG A 73 -7.52 8.46 -6.17
C ARG A 73 -6.55 9.49 -5.60
N PRO A 74 -6.45 10.69 -6.18
CA PRO A 74 -5.66 11.78 -5.61
C PRO A 74 -6.04 12.10 -4.16
N GLU A 75 -7.32 12.04 -3.80
CA GLU A 75 -7.77 12.32 -2.43
C GLU A 75 -7.31 11.28 -1.38
N SER A 76 -6.97 10.05 -1.79
CA SER A 76 -6.57 8.96 -0.88
C SER A 76 -5.11 8.54 -1.00
N ALA A 77 -4.48 8.83 -2.14
CA ALA A 77 -3.14 8.35 -2.45
C ALA A 77 -2.10 8.80 -1.42
N GLY A 78 -2.08 10.08 -1.06
CA GLY A 78 -1.08 10.60 -0.13
C GLY A 78 -1.11 9.94 1.24
N LEU A 79 -2.31 9.79 1.83
CA LEU A 79 -2.44 9.13 3.13
C LEU A 79 -2.03 7.65 3.08
N ILE A 80 -2.46 6.91 2.04
CA ILE A 80 -2.16 5.48 1.90
C ILE A 80 -0.66 5.27 1.65
N LEU A 81 -0.06 6.05 0.75
CA LEU A 81 1.36 5.94 0.41
C LEU A 81 2.23 6.35 1.60
N HIS A 82 1.89 7.44 2.27
CA HIS A 82 2.58 7.84 3.50
C HIS A 82 2.47 6.76 4.59
N ALA A 83 1.29 6.17 4.80
CA ALA A 83 1.12 5.11 5.80
C ALA A 83 1.87 3.81 5.43
N ALA A 84 2.09 3.55 4.13
CA ALA A 84 2.82 2.37 3.66
C ALA A 84 4.34 2.56 3.78
N LEU A 85 4.89 3.73 3.48
CA LEU A 85 6.33 3.97 3.53
C LEU A 85 6.80 4.42 4.93
N GLY A 86 5.99 5.26 5.57
CA GLY A 86 6.18 5.78 6.92
C GLY A 86 7.27 6.81 7.11
N GLY A 87 8.05 7.13 6.08
CA GLY A 87 9.12 8.13 6.17
C GLY A 87 8.58 9.55 6.25
N GLU A 88 9.49 10.49 6.56
CA GLU A 88 9.16 11.90 6.63
C GLU A 88 8.56 12.38 5.29
N ASP A 89 7.42 13.06 5.37
CA ASP A 89 6.79 13.72 4.23
C ASP A 89 7.26 15.18 4.17
N THR A 90 8.19 15.45 3.26
CA THR A 90 8.63 16.82 3.00
C THR A 90 7.68 17.47 2.01
N CYS A 91 6.90 18.44 2.48
CA CYS A 91 5.99 19.25 1.67
C CYS A 91 6.67 20.57 1.24
N ALA A 92 6.73 20.81 -0.07
CA ALA A 92 7.25 22.05 -0.64
C ALA A 92 6.31 22.62 -1.70
N GLN A 93 6.13 23.94 -1.70
CA GLN A 93 5.33 24.62 -2.73
C GLN A 93 6.06 24.63 -4.07
N VAL A 94 5.34 24.38 -5.16
CA VAL A 94 5.89 24.39 -6.52
C VAL A 94 5.91 25.83 -7.04
N GLY A 95 7.03 26.52 -6.84
CA GLY A 95 7.18 27.93 -7.22
C GLY A 95 6.10 28.80 -6.56
N ASP A 96 5.49 29.70 -7.35
CA ASP A 96 4.37 30.55 -6.89
C ASP A 96 2.97 29.95 -7.21
N SER A 97 2.88 28.64 -7.42
CA SER A 97 1.61 27.97 -7.78
C SER A 97 0.80 27.52 -6.55
N GLU A 98 -0.45 27.10 -6.77
CA GLU A 98 -1.28 26.44 -5.74
C GLU A 98 -0.91 24.97 -5.51
N SER A 99 0.11 24.46 -6.22
CA SER A 99 0.52 23.06 -6.14
C SER A 99 1.66 22.86 -5.15
N TYR A 100 1.63 21.72 -4.47
CA TYR A 100 2.64 21.28 -3.52
C TYR A 100 3.17 19.92 -3.95
N THR A 101 4.47 19.71 -3.71
CA THR A 101 5.14 18.42 -3.86
C THR A 101 5.42 17.83 -2.50
N HIS A 102 4.90 16.63 -2.29
CA HIS A 102 5.16 15.77 -1.15
C HIS A 102 6.18 14.72 -1.57
N THR A 103 7.32 14.66 -0.88
CA THR A 103 8.34 13.64 -1.13
C THR A 103 8.40 12.71 0.07
N ILE A 104 8.17 11.43 -0.17
CA ILE A 104 8.05 10.40 0.87
C ILE A 104 9.03 9.27 0.55
N GLY A 105 9.96 9.03 1.46
CA GLY A 105 10.87 7.89 1.47
C GLY A 105 10.44 6.82 2.46
N LEU A 106 11.23 5.76 2.61
CA LEU A 106 11.01 4.76 3.65
C LEU A 106 11.34 5.36 5.03
N CYS A 107 10.59 4.98 6.08
CA CYS A 107 10.96 5.38 7.45
C CYS A 107 12.34 4.83 7.85
N ASP A 108 12.94 5.36 8.91
CA ASP A 108 14.21 4.84 9.40
C ASP A 108 14.07 3.44 10.02
N VAL A 109 15.18 2.72 10.18
CA VAL A 109 15.21 1.31 10.64
C VAL A 109 14.56 1.11 12.02
N ASN A 110 14.57 2.14 12.87
CA ASN A 110 14.03 2.09 14.23
C ASN A 110 12.71 2.86 14.38
N GLU A 111 12.11 3.30 13.28
CA GLU A 111 10.87 4.04 13.30
C GLU A 111 9.66 3.14 13.06
N ALA A 112 8.54 3.48 13.70
CA ALA A 112 7.33 2.70 13.57
C ALA A 112 6.44 3.27 12.46
N LEU A 113 5.94 2.41 11.56
CA LEU A 113 5.02 2.82 10.49
C LEU A 113 3.75 3.47 11.03
N PRO A 114 3.27 4.58 10.44
CA PRO A 114 2.05 5.27 10.87
C PRO A 114 0.87 4.32 11.03
N SER A 115 0.07 4.53 12.07
CA SER A 115 -1.17 3.79 12.25
C SER A 115 -2.37 4.58 11.74
N LEU A 116 -3.28 3.85 11.13
CA LEU A 116 -4.54 4.34 10.59
C LEU A 116 -5.71 3.70 11.32
N THR A 117 -6.81 4.41 11.30
CA THR A 117 -8.13 3.90 11.65
C THR A 117 -8.96 3.74 10.39
N PHE A 118 -9.46 2.54 10.12
CA PHE A 118 -10.37 2.28 9.00
C PHE A 118 -11.81 2.15 9.50
N THR A 119 -12.73 2.93 8.93
CA THR A 119 -14.17 2.83 9.18
C THR A 119 -14.86 2.27 7.95
N ILE A 120 -15.59 1.17 8.13
CA ILE A 120 -16.27 0.42 7.06
C ILE A 120 -17.77 0.44 7.33
N ASP A 121 -18.52 0.92 6.35
CA ASP A 121 -19.97 0.77 6.30
C ASP A 121 -20.34 -0.47 5.49
N ARG A 122 -20.78 -1.52 6.19
CA ARG A 122 -21.31 -2.77 5.60
C ARG A 122 -22.84 -2.77 5.55
N LYS A 123 -23.48 -1.60 5.67
CA LYS A 123 -24.93 -1.33 5.74
C LYS A 123 -25.64 -1.88 6.98
N ALA A 124 -25.42 -3.14 7.30
CA ALA A 124 -25.95 -3.76 8.51
C ALA A 124 -25.22 -3.29 9.77
N ALA A 125 -23.95 -2.93 9.62
CA ALA A 125 -23.11 -2.43 10.70
C ALA A 125 -22.04 -1.49 10.14
N ILE A 126 -21.76 -0.44 10.90
CA ILE A 126 -20.60 0.41 10.70
C ILE A 126 -19.57 0.01 11.74
N LYS A 127 -18.41 -0.44 11.27
CA LYS A 127 -17.30 -0.92 12.11
C LYS A 127 -16.09 -0.06 11.90
N ARG A 128 -15.33 0.14 12.97
CA ARG A 128 -14.10 0.90 12.98
C ARG A 128 -12.97 0.03 13.51
N TYR A 129 -11.85 0.05 12.81
CA TYR A 129 -10.68 -0.75 13.10
C TYR A 129 -9.52 0.20 13.39
N ALA A 130 -8.97 0.15 14.60
CA ALA A 130 -7.90 1.03 15.04
C ALA A 130 -6.57 0.29 15.20
N GLY A 131 -5.48 1.05 15.18
CA GLY A 131 -4.11 0.55 15.21
C GLY A 131 -3.73 -0.19 13.94
N CYS A 132 -4.36 0.13 12.80
CA CYS A 132 -4.07 -0.54 11.53
C CYS A 132 -2.77 0.00 10.93
N THR A 133 -1.82 -0.89 10.72
CA THR A 133 -0.54 -0.63 10.05
C THR A 133 -0.49 -1.39 8.74
N ILE A 134 0.05 -0.78 7.69
CA ILE A 134 0.11 -1.40 6.36
C ILE A 134 1.30 -2.36 6.30
N SER A 135 1.03 -3.66 6.22
CA SER A 135 2.06 -4.69 6.08
C SER A 135 2.60 -4.79 4.67
N ALA A 136 1.76 -4.61 3.67
CA ALA A 136 2.16 -4.58 2.28
C ALA A 136 1.26 -3.64 1.48
N LEU A 137 1.84 -2.98 0.47
CA LEU A 137 1.15 -2.19 -0.53
C LEU A 137 1.52 -2.74 -1.91
N SER A 138 0.53 -2.99 -2.75
CA SER A 138 0.73 -3.30 -4.17
C SER A 138 0.00 -2.27 -5.04
N LEU A 139 0.63 -1.88 -6.15
CA LEU A 139 0.06 -1.03 -7.19
C LEU A 139 0.16 -1.73 -8.54
N ASP A 140 -0.98 -2.04 -9.13
CA ASP A 140 -1.09 -2.68 -10.43
C ASP A 140 -1.58 -1.67 -11.48
N CYS A 141 -0.79 -1.55 -12.55
CA CYS A 141 -0.93 -0.50 -13.54
C CYS A 141 -0.91 -1.15 -14.94
N ALA A 142 -2.08 -1.42 -15.51
CA ALA A 142 -2.19 -1.94 -16.87
C ALA A 142 -2.51 -0.81 -17.87
N ALA A 143 -1.92 -0.87 -19.06
CA ALA A 143 -2.16 0.11 -20.11
C ALA A 143 -3.66 0.21 -20.46
N GLY A 144 -4.18 1.43 -20.51
CA GLY A 144 -5.60 1.70 -20.77
C GLY A 144 -6.54 1.49 -19.57
N ASP A 145 -6.02 1.13 -18.40
CA ASP A 145 -6.80 0.93 -17.16
C ASP A 145 -6.50 2.02 -16.11
N TYR A 146 -7.20 1.96 -14.97
CA TYR A 146 -6.91 2.74 -13.77
C TYR A 146 -5.74 2.15 -12.99
N VAL A 147 -5.08 2.97 -12.18
CA VAL A 147 -4.12 2.48 -11.17
C VAL A 147 -4.91 1.80 -10.06
N LYS A 148 -4.74 0.49 -9.92
CA LYS A 148 -5.37 -0.32 -8.88
C LYS A 148 -4.38 -0.54 -7.75
N GLY A 149 -4.85 -0.47 -6.52
CA GLY A 149 -4.04 -0.71 -5.35
C GLY A 149 -4.62 -1.80 -4.46
N SER A 150 -3.76 -2.47 -3.72
CA SER A 150 -4.17 -3.29 -2.58
C SER A 150 -3.25 -3.02 -1.39
N ILE A 151 -3.84 -3.00 -0.20
CA ILE A 151 -3.10 -2.95 1.06
C ILE A 151 -3.47 -4.14 1.91
N ASP A 152 -2.46 -4.75 2.52
CA ASP A 152 -2.62 -5.70 3.61
C ASP A 152 -2.39 -4.96 4.92
N ILE A 153 -3.23 -5.22 5.91
CA ILE A 153 -3.20 -4.50 7.18
C ILE A 153 -3.10 -5.44 8.39
N LYS A 154 -2.38 -4.97 9.41
CA LYS A 154 -2.37 -5.52 10.76
C LYS A 154 -2.91 -4.47 11.72
N GLY A 155 -4.09 -4.72 12.28
CA GLY A 155 -4.81 -3.86 13.23
C GLY A 155 -4.92 -4.47 14.63
N THR A 156 -5.43 -3.67 15.56
CA THR A 156 -5.47 -4.01 16.99
C THR A 156 -6.88 -4.26 17.48
N THR A 157 -7.79 -3.31 17.27
CA THR A 157 -9.13 -3.31 17.87
C THR A 157 -10.23 -3.16 16.82
N GLU A 158 -11.39 -3.76 17.07
CA GLU A 158 -12.64 -3.46 16.37
C GLU A 158 -13.62 -2.80 17.34
N GLU A 159 -14.23 -1.72 16.91
CA GLU A 159 -15.30 -1.02 17.62
C GLU A 159 -16.46 -0.70 16.67
N ASN A 160 -17.58 -0.25 17.22
CA ASN A 160 -18.63 0.35 16.39
C ASN A 160 -18.15 1.73 15.90
N GLY A 161 -18.35 2.01 14.62
CA GLY A 161 -17.94 3.26 13.99
C GLY A 161 -19.11 4.17 13.62
N THR A 162 -18.76 5.37 13.19
CA THR A 162 -19.65 6.31 12.51
C THR A 162 -18.98 6.77 11.22
N ILE A 163 -19.76 6.94 10.15
CA ILE A 163 -19.28 7.47 8.87
C ILE A 163 -19.28 8.99 8.91
N GLU A 164 -18.26 9.60 8.32
CA GLU A 164 -18.22 11.04 8.07
C GLU A 164 -18.99 11.34 6.78
N GLU A 165 -20.15 12.01 6.90
CA GLU A 165 -21.05 12.24 5.77
C GLU A 165 -20.51 13.26 4.75
N ALA A 166 -19.56 14.10 5.13
CA ALA A 166 -18.84 14.95 4.19
C ALA A 166 -18.03 14.12 3.17
N LEU A 167 -17.55 12.94 3.58
CA LEU A 167 -16.71 12.03 2.79
C LEU A 167 -17.57 10.97 2.08
N LYS A 168 -18.43 11.40 1.16
CA LYS A 168 -19.37 10.50 0.45
C LYS A 168 -19.11 10.32 -1.04
N SER A 169 -18.24 11.13 -1.63
CA SER A 169 -17.95 11.12 -3.07
C SER A 169 -16.58 11.69 -3.37
N PHE A 170 -15.98 11.21 -4.46
CA PHE A 170 -14.76 11.78 -5.02
C PHE A 170 -15.09 12.98 -5.92
N SER A 171 -14.23 13.98 -5.85
CA SER A 171 -14.28 15.19 -6.69
C SER A 171 -13.23 15.18 -7.78
N ILE A 172 -12.14 14.43 -7.58
CA ILE A 172 -11.02 14.35 -8.51
C ILE A 172 -11.05 13.01 -9.27
N PRO A 173 -10.82 13.01 -10.60
CA PRO A 173 -10.68 11.76 -11.35
C PRO A 173 -9.51 10.90 -10.84
N SER A 174 -9.66 9.58 -10.92
CA SER A 174 -8.60 8.62 -10.57
C SER A 174 -7.33 8.80 -11.40
N TYR A 175 -6.22 8.30 -10.87
CA TYR A 175 -5.04 8.05 -11.68
C TYR A 175 -5.32 6.99 -12.73
N ARG A 176 -4.82 7.23 -13.94
CA ARG A 176 -5.00 6.34 -15.10
C ARG A 176 -3.67 6.07 -15.77
N CYS A 177 -3.56 4.89 -16.37
CA CYS A 177 -2.36 4.45 -17.06
C CYS A 177 -2.33 4.88 -18.53
N THR A 178 -3.28 5.71 -18.99
CA THR A 178 -3.31 6.19 -20.38
C THR A 178 -2.20 7.19 -20.70
N ASN A 179 -1.74 7.93 -19.68
CA ASN A 179 -0.68 8.93 -19.78
C ASN A 179 0.48 8.59 -18.83
N ALA A 180 0.59 7.32 -18.45
CA ALA A 180 1.69 6.90 -17.58
C ALA A 180 2.98 6.84 -18.39
N THR A 181 4.09 7.23 -17.78
CA THR A 181 5.42 7.06 -18.36
C THR A 181 6.22 6.11 -17.49
N PHE A 182 6.97 5.23 -18.16
CA PHE A 182 7.89 4.29 -17.54
C PHE A 182 9.27 4.54 -18.11
N THR A 183 10.25 4.77 -17.24
CA THR A 183 11.64 4.95 -17.68
C THR A 183 12.58 4.02 -16.93
N VAL A 184 13.62 3.56 -17.63
CA VAL A 184 14.76 2.84 -17.06
C VAL A 184 16.02 3.60 -17.44
N ASN A 185 16.78 4.05 -16.44
CA ASN A 185 17.96 4.92 -16.60
C ASN A 185 17.73 6.14 -17.50
N GLY A 186 16.54 6.73 -17.40
CA GLY A 186 16.12 7.91 -18.16
C GLY A 186 15.63 7.63 -19.58
N SER A 187 15.74 6.40 -20.09
CA SER A 187 15.13 6.00 -21.36
C SER A 187 13.67 5.60 -21.14
N THR A 188 12.75 6.15 -21.94
CA THR A 188 11.32 5.81 -21.88
C THR A 188 11.05 4.49 -22.59
N TYR A 189 10.23 3.64 -21.98
CA TYR A 189 9.76 2.38 -22.55
C TYR A 189 8.24 2.32 -22.57
N ASP A 190 7.70 1.72 -23.63
CA ASP A 190 6.27 1.46 -23.78
C ASP A 190 5.94 0.09 -23.19
N ILE A 191 5.42 0.08 -21.97
CA ILE A 191 5.04 -1.15 -21.25
C ILE A 191 3.53 -1.43 -21.37
N THR A 192 3.15 -2.71 -21.34
CA THR A 192 1.74 -3.14 -21.31
C THR A 192 1.19 -3.16 -19.89
N SER A 193 2.03 -3.47 -18.90
CA SER A 193 1.67 -3.44 -17.49
C SER A 193 2.88 -3.28 -16.58
N ALA A 194 2.67 -2.73 -15.39
CA ALA A 194 3.62 -2.73 -14.28
C ALA A 194 2.91 -3.05 -12.96
N SER A 195 3.59 -3.76 -12.08
CA SER A 195 3.18 -4.07 -10.71
C SER A 195 4.31 -3.72 -9.75
N LEU A 196 4.06 -2.76 -8.87
CA LEU A 196 4.96 -2.38 -7.78
C LEU A 196 4.43 -2.98 -6.48
N LYS A 197 5.30 -3.62 -5.70
CA LYS A 197 4.96 -4.10 -4.36
C LYS A 197 5.98 -3.59 -3.34
N ILE A 198 5.48 -3.08 -2.23
CA ILE A 198 6.25 -2.70 -1.03
C ILE A 198 5.81 -3.67 0.07
N ASP A 199 6.73 -4.51 0.52
CA ASP A 199 6.53 -5.40 1.65
C ASP A 199 7.28 -4.87 2.86
N ASN A 200 6.53 -4.47 3.89
CA ASN A 200 7.11 -3.94 5.11
C ASN A 200 7.63 -5.04 6.06
N ALA A 201 7.42 -6.32 5.73
CA ALA A 201 7.81 -7.46 6.54
C ALA A 201 7.43 -7.27 8.02
N LEU A 202 6.19 -6.85 8.28
CA LEU A 202 5.76 -6.46 9.62
C LEU A 202 5.82 -7.65 10.59
N GLU A 203 6.64 -7.52 11.62
CA GLU A 203 6.73 -8.44 12.73
C GLU A 203 5.70 -8.08 13.80
N SER A 204 4.91 -9.06 14.22
CA SER A 204 3.88 -8.86 15.23
C SER A 204 4.53 -8.61 16.59
N SER A 205 4.11 -7.54 17.27
CA SER A 205 4.60 -7.24 18.61
C SER A 205 4.18 -8.34 19.59
N PRO A 206 5.08 -8.83 20.47
CA PRO A 206 4.70 -9.80 21.48
C PRO A 206 3.65 -9.20 22.42
N ARG A 207 2.71 -10.04 22.87
CA ARG A 207 1.81 -9.63 23.94
C ARG A 207 2.60 -9.51 25.23
N THR A 208 2.29 -8.47 25.98
CA THR A 208 2.87 -8.24 27.31
C THR A 208 1.74 -8.16 28.33
N TYR A 209 2.07 -8.31 29.62
CA TYR A 209 1.08 -8.12 30.68
C TYR A 209 0.42 -6.73 30.65
N ALA A 210 1.07 -5.73 30.07
CA ALA A 210 0.53 -4.38 29.90
C ALA A 210 -0.47 -4.27 28.73
N SER A 211 -0.25 -5.01 27.64
CA SER A 211 -1.12 -4.98 26.46
C SER A 211 -2.34 -5.90 26.57
N GLY A 212 -2.27 -6.92 27.45
CA GLY A 212 -3.38 -7.83 27.73
C GLY A 212 -3.79 -8.63 26.50
N LEU A 213 -5.08 -8.54 26.13
CA LEU A 213 -5.66 -9.27 25.01
C LEU A 213 -5.19 -8.79 23.63
N TYR A 214 -4.71 -7.55 23.55
CA TYR A 214 -4.34 -6.89 22.30
C TYR A 214 -2.82 -6.90 22.10
N ALA A 215 -2.39 -7.01 20.85
CA ALA A 215 -0.98 -6.91 20.49
C ALA A 215 -0.51 -5.44 20.53
N GLY A 216 0.78 -5.23 20.79
CA GLY A 216 1.41 -3.92 20.62
C GLY A 216 1.57 -3.54 19.14
N ARG A 217 2.09 -2.34 18.88
CA ARG A 217 2.36 -1.87 17.51
C ARG A 217 3.38 -2.77 16.82
N PRO A 218 3.05 -3.36 15.66
CA PRO A 218 4.02 -4.15 14.91
C PRO A 218 5.19 -3.27 14.46
N GLN A 219 6.34 -3.90 14.28
CA GLN A 219 7.56 -3.24 13.81
C GLN A 219 7.88 -3.77 12.41
N HIS A 220 8.43 -2.91 11.54
CA HIS A 220 8.80 -3.36 10.22
C HIS A 220 10.11 -4.17 10.28
N GLY A 221 10.19 -5.19 9.44
CA GLY A 221 11.40 -5.99 9.27
C GLY A 221 12.33 -5.39 8.21
N LYS A 222 13.15 -6.25 7.60
CA LYS A 222 13.87 -5.91 6.37
C LYS A 222 12.86 -5.84 5.23
N ARG A 223 12.62 -4.64 4.72
CA ARG A 223 11.63 -4.36 3.68
C ARG A 223 12.11 -4.84 2.32
N ALA A 224 11.16 -5.22 1.47
CA ALA A 224 11.40 -5.57 0.08
C ALA A 224 10.53 -4.68 -0.82
N VAL A 225 11.14 -4.07 -1.84
CA VAL A 225 10.43 -3.27 -2.83
C VAL A 225 10.69 -3.89 -4.19
N THR A 226 9.67 -4.51 -4.77
CA THR A 226 9.78 -5.25 -6.01
C THR A 226 8.97 -4.57 -7.12
N ILE A 227 9.54 -4.52 -8.32
CA ILE A 227 8.87 -4.05 -9.53
C ILE A 227 8.85 -5.17 -10.56
N ASN A 228 7.70 -5.37 -11.17
CA ASN A 228 7.52 -6.27 -12.31
C ASN A 228 6.85 -5.51 -13.44
N PHE A 229 7.30 -5.66 -14.67
CA PHE A 229 6.65 -5.04 -15.83
C PHE A 229 6.72 -5.93 -17.07
N GLU A 230 5.71 -5.78 -17.92
CA GLU A 230 5.65 -6.44 -19.22
C GLU A 230 5.88 -5.43 -20.33
N ILE A 231 6.80 -5.77 -21.24
CA ILE A 231 7.21 -4.93 -22.36
C ILE A 231 7.19 -5.75 -23.67
N PRO A 232 6.81 -5.18 -24.83
CA PRO A 232 7.02 -5.84 -26.11
C PRO A 232 8.49 -6.20 -26.30
N TYR A 233 8.77 -7.43 -26.71
CA TYR A 233 10.13 -7.91 -26.91
C TYR A 233 10.78 -7.18 -28.08
N SER A 234 11.94 -6.57 -27.83
CA SER A 234 12.67 -5.74 -28.79
C SER A 234 14.18 -5.77 -28.55
N ALA A 235 14.98 -5.11 -29.39
CA ALA A 235 16.42 -5.02 -29.21
C ALA A 235 16.82 -4.28 -27.91
N GLU A 236 16.00 -3.36 -27.46
CA GLU A 236 16.17 -2.63 -26.20
C GLU A 236 16.03 -3.58 -24.99
N VAL A 237 15.16 -4.60 -25.07
CA VAL A 237 15.02 -5.63 -24.03
C VAL A 237 16.27 -6.51 -23.94
N GLU A 238 16.86 -6.88 -25.08
CA GLU A 238 18.15 -7.61 -25.10
C GLU A 238 19.29 -6.77 -24.50
N THR A 239 19.21 -5.45 -24.66
CA THR A 239 20.16 -4.50 -24.04
C THR A 239 19.97 -4.46 -22.54
N LEU A 240 18.72 -4.39 -22.04
CA LEU A 240 18.43 -4.47 -20.60
C LEU A 240 18.97 -5.77 -19.99
N LYS A 241 18.73 -6.90 -20.66
CA LYS A 241 19.23 -8.22 -20.23
C LYS A 241 20.76 -8.24 -20.12
N SER A 242 21.45 -7.84 -21.20
CA SER A 242 22.91 -7.88 -21.26
C SER A 242 23.56 -6.88 -20.28
N SER A 243 22.89 -5.76 -20.01
CA SER A 243 23.43 -4.68 -19.18
C SER A 243 23.18 -4.86 -17.69
N TYR A 244 22.08 -5.50 -17.28
CA TYR A 244 21.65 -5.55 -15.87
C TYR A 244 21.40 -6.96 -15.33
N LEU A 245 20.92 -7.91 -16.15
CA LEU A 245 20.66 -9.27 -15.66
C LEU A 245 21.97 -10.07 -15.49
N THR A 246 22.91 -9.90 -16.42
CA THR A 246 24.19 -10.64 -16.43
C THR A 246 25.35 -9.87 -15.81
N SER A 247 25.08 -8.71 -15.21
CA SER A 247 26.07 -7.85 -14.56
C SER A 247 25.69 -7.59 -13.10
N GLU A 248 26.56 -6.89 -12.37
CA GLU A 248 26.26 -6.39 -11.01
C GLU A 248 25.75 -4.93 -11.04
N GLU A 249 25.42 -4.40 -12.22
CA GLU A 249 24.93 -3.03 -12.38
C GLU A 249 23.47 -2.91 -11.97
N ASN A 250 23.12 -1.79 -11.35
CA ASN A 250 21.74 -1.48 -10.97
C ASN A 250 21.09 -0.53 -11.98
N ALA A 251 19.77 -0.65 -12.13
CA ALA A 251 18.98 0.25 -12.98
C ALA A 251 18.14 1.22 -12.14
N SER A 252 18.08 2.48 -12.54
CA SER A 252 17.10 3.43 -12.00
C SER A 252 15.78 3.27 -12.72
N VAL A 253 14.69 2.97 -12.02
CA VAL A 253 13.34 2.82 -12.60
C VAL A 253 12.44 3.95 -12.12
N GLN A 254 11.68 4.56 -13.02
CA GLN A 254 10.72 5.59 -12.66
C GLN A 254 9.36 5.34 -13.32
N LEU A 255 8.30 5.41 -12.52
CA LEU A 255 6.91 5.36 -12.95
C LEU A 255 6.25 6.69 -12.65
N THR A 256 5.62 7.31 -13.64
CA THR A 256 4.84 8.54 -13.44
C THR A 256 3.40 8.33 -13.86
N PHE A 257 2.46 8.68 -12.98
CA PHE A 257 1.03 8.64 -13.20
C PHE A 257 0.45 10.04 -13.11
N SER A 258 -0.56 10.33 -13.92
CA SER A 258 -1.29 11.59 -13.87
C SER A 258 -2.79 11.35 -13.82
N SER A 259 -3.49 12.14 -13.01
CA SER A 259 -4.93 12.26 -13.11
C SER A 259 -5.27 13.20 -14.28
N PRO A 260 -6.39 13.01 -14.99
CA PRO A 260 -6.90 13.99 -15.96
C PRO A 260 -7.11 15.40 -15.37
N GLY A 261 -7.27 15.52 -14.05
CA GLY A 261 -7.33 16.82 -13.37
C GLY A 261 -5.96 17.50 -13.32
N ALA A 262 -5.88 18.76 -13.73
CA ALA A 262 -4.64 19.53 -13.68
C ALA A 262 -4.09 19.60 -12.24
N GLY A 263 -2.77 19.42 -12.10
CA GLY A 263 -2.06 19.56 -10.83
C GLY A 263 -2.02 18.31 -9.94
N HIS A 264 -2.41 17.13 -10.46
CA HIS A 264 -2.35 15.86 -9.72
C HIS A 264 -1.51 14.80 -10.42
N SER A 265 -0.34 14.49 -9.87
CA SER A 265 0.57 13.46 -10.37
C SER A 265 1.25 12.69 -9.25
N ILE A 266 1.67 11.46 -9.55
CA ILE A 266 2.49 10.63 -8.67
C ILE A 266 3.68 10.16 -9.48
N THR A 267 4.89 10.37 -8.97
CA THR A 267 6.12 9.84 -9.51
C THR A 267 6.75 8.92 -8.48
N ILE A 268 6.96 7.66 -8.85
CA ILE A 268 7.63 6.66 -8.03
C ILE A 268 9.00 6.42 -8.67
N THR A 269 10.05 6.62 -7.90
CA THR A 269 11.44 6.42 -8.33
C THR A 269 12.07 5.31 -7.49
N LEU A 270 12.66 4.32 -8.14
CA LEU A 270 13.51 3.31 -7.56
C LEU A 270 14.94 3.57 -8.06
N SER A 271 15.82 4.03 -7.16
CA SER A 271 17.14 4.54 -7.55
C SER A 271 18.09 3.44 -8.02
N HIS A 272 18.05 2.29 -7.33
CA HIS A 272 18.91 1.13 -7.60
C HIS A 272 18.08 -0.15 -7.65
N VAL A 273 17.70 -0.60 -8.84
CA VAL A 273 16.96 -1.85 -9.05
C VAL A 273 17.91 -2.92 -9.58
N ALA A 274 18.05 -4.00 -8.83
CA ALA A 274 18.70 -5.22 -9.32
C ALA A 274 17.69 -6.00 -10.15
N ILE A 275 17.96 -6.16 -11.44
CA ILE A 275 17.10 -6.93 -12.35
C ILE A 275 17.41 -8.41 -12.15
N SER A 276 16.41 -9.18 -11.71
CA SER A 276 16.55 -10.60 -11.39
C SER A 276 16.05 -11.52 -12.51
N GLU A 277 15.18 -11.01 -13.38
CA GLU A 277 14.55 -11.81 -14.43
C GLU A 277 14.29 -10.96 -15.68
N VAL A 278 14.60 -11.52 -16.85
CA VAL A 278 14.23 -10.98 -18.17
C VAL A 278 13.85 -12.15 -19.08
N ASP A 279 12.56 -12.35 -19.25
CA ASP A 279 12.02 -13.45 -20.05
C ASP A 279 11.91 -13.08 -21.53
N ALA A 280 12.19 -14.03 -22.42
CA ALA A 280 12.15 -13.80 -23.87
C ALA A 280 11.61 -15.04 -24.62
N ASN A 281 10.52 -15.60 -24.11
CA ASN A 281 10.02 -16.90 -24.57
C ASN A 281 9.14 -16.75 -25.81
N VAL A 282 9.33 -17.61 -26.81
CA VAL A 282 8.49 -17.67 -28.03
C VAL A 282 7.42 -18.74 -27.85
N GLY A 283 6.16 -18.32 -27.67
CA GLY A 283 5.03 -19.19 -27.34
C GLY A 283 3.93 -19.33 -28.40
N GLY A 284 4.05 -18.70 -29.58
CA GLY A 284 3.00 -18.73 -30.59
C GLY A 284 3.21 -17.71 -31.71
N THR A 285 2.16 -17.45 -32.50
CA THR A 285 2.19 -16.51 -33.64
C THR A 285 1.86 -15.06 -33.26
N GLY A 286 1.72 -14.75 -31.97
CA GLY A 286 1.39 -13.43 -31.47
C GLY A 286 2.59 -12.49 -31.39
N ILE A 287 2.36 -11.26 -30.92
CA ILE A 287 3.43 -10.33 -30.56
C ILE A 287 4.22 -10.94 -29.40
N LEU A 288 5.55 -10.93 -29.50
CA LEU A 288 6.42 -11.37 -28.43
C LEU A 288 6.44 -10.31 -27.33
N SER A 289 6.22 -10.73 -26.08
CA SER A 289 6.41 -9.90 -24.89
C SER A 289 7.51 -10.47 -24.01
N SER A 290 8.04 -9.61 -23.16
CA SER A 290 9.06 -9.90 -22.17
C SER A 290 8.57 -9.42 -20.82
N THR A 291 8.72 -10.28 -19.81
CA THR A 291 8.49 -9.92 -18.42
C THR A 291 9.84 -9.60 -17.80
N VAL A 292 9.94 -8.46 -17.14
CA VAL A 292 11.13 -8.02 -16.42
C VAL A 292 10.78 -7.80 -14.95
N ALA A 293 11.51 -8.48 -14.07
CA ALA A 293 11.35 -8.33 -12.62
C ALA A 293 12.65 -7.84 -11.98
N GLY A 294 12.51 -7.00 -10.96
CA GLY A 294 13.63 -6.53 -10.17
C GLY A 294 13.24 -6.10 -8.76
N GLU A 295 14.25 -5.94 -7.92
CA GLU A 295 14.12 -5.52 -6.52
C GLU A 295 14.98 -4.28 -6.27
N ALA A 296 14.43 -3.29 -5.59
CA ALA A 296 15.16 -2.10 -5.21
C ALA A 296 16.11 -2.38 -4.04
N LEU A 297 17.35 -1.95 -4.17
CA LEU A 297 18.42 -2.12 -3.21
C LEU A 297 18.69 -0.83 -2.44
N SER A 298 19.02 -0.97 -1.16
CA SER A 298 19.61 0.13 -0.40
C SER A 298 21.10 0.20 -0.71
N VAL A 299 21.54 1.30 -1.34
CA VAL A 299 22.93 1.52 -1.74
C VAL A 299 23.42 2.83 -1.12
N GLY A 300 24.38 2.72 -0.19
CA GLY A 300 24.93 3.89 0.48
C GLY A 300 23.87 4.64 1.29
N THR A 301 23.71 5.93 0.99
CA THR A 301 22.75 6.84 1.65
C THR A 301 21.55 7.17 0.77
N GLU A 302 21.42 6.55 -0.40
CA GLU A 302 20.31 6.82 -1.31
C GLU A 302 19.08 6.02 -0.90
N GLU A 303 17.93 6.69 -0.95
CA GLU A 303 16.65 6.05 -0.68
C GLU A 303 16.35 5.00 -1.76
N PRO A 304 15.99 3.76 -1.36
CA PRO A 304 15.70 2.68 -2.31
C PRO A 304 14.41 2.96 -3.10
N ILE A 305 13.46 3.68 -2.50
CA ILE A 305 12.24 4.15 -3.14
C ILE A 305 11.93 5.57 -2.68
N THR A 306 11.54 6.41 -3.62
CA THR A 306 11.01 7.76 -3.34
C THR A 306 9.72 7.94 -4.10
N ILE A 307 8.68 8.37 -3.38
CA ILE A 307 7.39 8.73 -3.98
C ILE A 307 7.21 10.24 -3.88
N VAL A 308 7.02 10.87 -5.03
CA VAL A 308 6.70 12.28 -5.15
C VAL A 308 5.24 12.41 -5.57
N ILE A 309 4.43 13.02 -4.72
CA ILE A 309 3.02 13.33 -5.01
C ILE A 309 2.92 14.82 -5.24
N THR A 310 2.32 15.23 -6.36
CA THR A 310 1.97 16.62 -6.61
C THR A 310 0.47 16.76 -6.50
N ASP A 311 0.01 17.67 -5.64
CA ASP A 311 -1.40 17.99 -5.44
C ASP A 311 -1.57 19.42 -4.91
N LYS A 312 -2.70 19.74 -4.28
CA LYS A 312 -3.04 21.06 -3.73
C LYS A 312 -3.04 21.10 -2.20
N ILE A 313 -2.54 20.06 -1.54
CA ILE A 313 -2.50 19.95 -0.09
C ILE A 313 -1.22 20.62 0.40
N SER A 314 -1.36 21.64 1.25
CA SER A 314 -0.20 22.39 1.76
C SER A 314 0.42 21.79 3.01
N THR A 315 -0.15 20.71 3.54
CA THR A 315 0.24 20.09 4.80
C THR A 315 0.74 18.67 4.57
N PRO A 316 1.83 18.24 5.22
CA PRO A 316 2.28 16.86 5.15
C PRO A 316 1.16 15.88 5.54
N TYR A 317 1.05 14.77 4.81
CA TYR A 317 0.24 13.61 5.18
C TYR A 317 0.72 12.99 6.51
N GLY A 318 1.99 13.24 6.85
CA GLY A 318 2.66 12.92 8.12
C GLY A 318 2.41 13.88 9.28
N GLY A 319 1.69 14.99 9.08
CA GLY A 319 1.31 15.95 10.13
C GLY A 319 0.14 15.57 11.02
#